data_AF-A0A4U7BF45-F1
#
_entry.id   AF-A0A4U7BF45-F1
#
_cell.length_a   1.000
_cell.length_b   1.000
_cell.length_c   1.000
_cell.angle_alpha   90.00
_cell.angle_beta   90.00
_cell.angle_gamma   90.00
#
_symmetry.space_group_name_H-M   'P 1'
#
loop_
_entity.id
_entity.type
_entity.pdbx_description
1 polymer ?
#
loop_
_entity_poly.entity_id
_entity_poly.type
_entity_poly.pdbx_seq_one_letter_code
_entity_poly.pdbx_strand_id
1 'polypeptide(L)'
;MDANAVLLSIKDKIPDSSLAIVQDKLKAASEDKLNTLMVLPLKNVIIGLVLGLLFGGFGIDRFYKGDIGLGIAKLVLWILGCATAMIYIGIALLIVWWVWVIVDFFLVWKGIKQDNLNKILAVLS
;
A
#
# COMPACT_ATOMS: atom_id res chain seq x y z
N MET A 1 28.36 -4.32 -4.89
CA MET A 1 27.66 -3.50 -3.87
C MET A 1 27.24 -4.39 -2.70
N ASP A 2 27.24 -3.91 -1.45
CA ASP A 2 26.97 -4.77 -0.29
C ASP A 2 25.45 -4.99 -0.06
N ALA A 3 25.07 -6.25 0.15
CA ALA A 3 23.73 -6.69 0.52
C ALA A 3 23.20 -5.98 1.78
N ASN A 4 24.07 -5.64 2.74
CA ASN A 4 23.66 -4.95 3.97
C ASN A 4 23.19 -3.52 3.72
N ALA A 5 23.83 -2.81 2.77
CA ALA A 5 23.42 -1.46 2.38
C ALA A 5 22.02 -1.47 1.74
N VAL A 6 21.78 -2.45 0.86
CA VAL A 6 20.45 -2.64 0.23
C VAL A 6 19.40 -2.95 1.29
N LEU A 7 19.70 -3.87 2.23
CA LEU A 7 18.78 -4.23 3.32
C LEU A 7 18.36 -3.01 4.16
N LEU A 8 19.29 -2.14 4.52
CA LEU A 8 19.01 -0.92 5.28
C LEU A 8 18.03 0.02 4.54
N SER A 9 18.14 0.12 3.22
CA SER A 9 17.28 1.00 2.40
C SER A 9 15.85 0.47 2.20
N ILE A 10 15.63 -0.84 2.34
CA ILE A 10 14.33 -1.49 2.09
C ILE A 10 13.63 -1.99 3.36
N LYS A 11 14.34 -2.10 4.49
CA LYS A 11 13.82 -2.65 5.76
C LYS A 11 12.45 -2.08 6.13
N ASP A 12 12.31 -0.76 6.13
CA ASP A 12 11.07 -0.09 6.55
C ASP A 12 9.94 -0.20 5.51
N LYS A 13 10.29 -0.59 4.27
CA LYS A 13 9.36 -0.71 3.14
C LYS A 13 8.72 -2.09 3.02
N ILE A 14 9.16 -3.08 3.81
CA ILE A 14 8.68 -4.47 3.78
C ILE A 14 8.14 -4.92 5.16
N PRO A 15 7.46 -6.08 5.24
CA PRO A 15 7.00 -6.65 6.51
C PRO A 15 8.17 -7.17 7.35
N ASP A 16 8.12 -6.94 8.67
CA ASP A 16 9.19 -7.34 9.59
C ASP A 16 9.37 -8.87 9.64
N SER A 17 8.29 -9.62 9.42
CA SER A 17 8.29 -11.08 9.35
C SER A 17 9.09 -11.64 8.17
N SER A 18 9.36 -10.84 7.13
CA SER A 18 10.06 -11.27 5.92
C SER A 18 11.51 -10.80 5.87
N LEU A 19 11.99 -10.08 6.89
CA LEU A 19 13.36 -9.52 6.92
C LEU A 19 14.44 -10.60 6.80
N ALA A 20 14.31 -11.69 7.55
CA ALA A 20 15.27 -12.81 7.49
C ALA A 20 15.32 -13.43 6.09
N ILE A 21 14.15 -13.69 5.49
CA ILE A 21 14.03 -14.29 4.15
C ILE A 21 14.67 -13.38 3.08
N VAL A 22 14.41 -12.07 3.15
CA VAL A 22 14.97 -11.09 2.21
C VAL A 22 16.48 -10.97 2.41
N GLN A 23 16.97 -10.97 3.66
CA GLN A 23 18.40 -10.92 3.95
C GLN A 23 19.16 -12.11 3.35
N ASP A 24 18.63 -13.32 3.50
CA ASP A 24 19.27 -14.52 2.94
C ASP A 24 19.31 -14.48 1.41
N LYS A 25 18.22 -14.04 0.77
CA LYS A 25 18.15 -13.86 -0.68
C LYS A 25 19.07 -12.74 -1.19
N LEU A 26 19.26 -11.66 -0.43
CA LEU A 26 20.17 -10.58 -0.78
C LEU A 26 21.63 -11.04 -0.74
N LYS A 27 22.02 -11.83 0.26
CA LYS A 27 23.39 -12.38 0.37
C LYS A 27 23.73 -13.36 -0.75
N ALA A 28 22.72 -14.06 -1.28
CA ALA A 28 22.87 -15.00 -2.39
C ALA A 28 22.70 -14.36 -3.78
N ALA A 29 22.34 -13.06 -3.85
CA ALA A 29 22.06 -12.39 -5.13
C ALA A 29 23.34 -11.85 -5.80
N SER A 30 23.33 -11.82 -7.14
CA SER A 30 24.39 -11.19 -7.93
C SER A 30 24.34 -9.66 -7.81
N GLU A 31 25.47 -8.99 -8.09
CA GLU A 31 25.55 -7.52 -8.06
C GLU A 31 24.55 -6.84 -9.00
N ASP A 32 24.25 -7.44 -10.15
CA ASP A 32 23.26 -6.91 -11.11
C ASP A 32 21.85 -6.87 -10.52
N LYS A 33 21.45 -7.91 -9.77
CA LYS A 33 20.18 -7.94 -9.05
C LYS A 33 20.14 -6.87 -7.96
N LEU A 34 21.24 -6.69 -7.22
CA LEU A 34 21.36 -5.65 -6.18
C LEU A 34 21.24 -4.24 -6.76
N ASN A 35 21.87 -3.99 -7.91
CA ASN A 35 21.77 -2.70 -8.61
C ASN A 35 20.33 -2.45 -9.11
N THR A 36 19.66 -3.49 -9.60
CA THR A 36 18.25 -3.40 -10.04
C THR A 36 17.31 -3.04 -8.89
N LEU A 37 17.57 -3.54 -7.67
CA LEU A 37 16.76 -3.23 -6.49
C LEU A 37 16.79 -1.74 -6.10
N MET A 38 17.87 -1.01 -6.40
CA MET A 38 17.97 0.41 -6.04
C MET A 38 17.05 1.30 -6.88
N VAL A 39 16.80 0.91 -8.13
CA VAL A 39 15.92 1.65 -9.05
C VAL A 39 14.49 1.10 -9.06
N LEU A 40 14.22 0.05 -8.28
CA LEU A 40 12.93 -0.60 -8.22
C LEU A 40 11.88 0.39 -7.63
N PRO A 41 10.73 0.60 -8.29
CA PRO A 41 9.72 1.55 -7.84
C PRO A 41 8.92 0.97 -6.66
N LEU A 42 9.48 1.13 -5.46
CA LEU A 42 8.85 0.79 -4.19
C LEU A 42 8.03 1.97 -3.67
N LYS A 43 6.80 1.70 -3.24
CA LYS A 43 5.90 2.71 -2.69
C LYS A 43 6.24 2.99 -1.23
N ASN A 44 6.00 4.23 -0.79
CA ASN A 44 6.22 4.64 0.60
C ASN A 44 4.91 4.51 1.39
N VAL A 45 4.95 3.73 2.48
CA VAL A 45 3.81 3.50 3.37
C VAL A 45 3.30 4.81 3.97
N ILE A 46 4.20 5.70 4.40
CA ILE A 46 3.84 6.99 5.01
C ILE A 46 3.08 7.86 4.01
N ILE A 47 3.52 7.89 2.74
CA ILE A 47 2.79 8.62 1.69
C ILE A 47 1.39 8.03 1.52
N GLY A 48 1.26 6.70 1.46
CA GLY A 48 -0.04 6.04 1.39
C GLY A 48 -0.97 6.40 2.57
N LEU A 49 -0.44 6.47 3.79
CA LEU A 49 -1.21 6.85 4.99
C LEU A 49 -1.59 8.33 5.01
N VAL A 50 -0.69 9.22 4.59
CA VAL A 50 -0.97 10.66 4.47
C VAL A 50 -2.07 10.89 3.44
N LEU A 51 -2.01 10.20 2.29
CA LEU A 51 -3.08 10.22 1.30
C LEU A 51 -4.39 9.65 1.85
N GLY A 52 -4.34 8.61 2.68
CA GLY A 52 -5.49 8.07 3.40
C GLY A 52 -6.11 9.08 4.38
N LEU A 53 -5.28 9.81 5.11
CA LEU A 53 -5.73 10.82 6.07
C LEU A 53 -6.42 12.00 5.40
N LEU A 54 -5.82 12.55 4.34
CA LEU A 54 -6.34 13.75 3.69
C LEU A 54 -7.42 13.43 2.65
N PHE A 55 -7.31 12.28 1.97
CA PHE A 55 -8.11 11.96 0.79
C PHE A 55 -8.58 10.50 0.74
N GLY A 56 -8.47 9.74 1.83
CA GLY A 56 -8.85 8.32 1.87
C GLY A 56 -10.36 8.10 1.74
N GLY A 57 -11.17 9.11 2.04
CA GLY A 57 -12.59 9.11 1.72
C GLY A 57 -12.84 8.99 0.21
N PHE A 58 -12.04 9.69 -0.59
CA PHE A 58 -12.12 9.64 -2.06
C PHE A 58 -11.34 8.45 -2.66
N GLY A 59 -10.80 7.56 -1.82
CA GLY A 59 -10.06 6.38 -2.26
C GLY A 59 -8.66 6.66 -2.84
N ILE A 60 -8.08 7.85 -2.59
CA ILE A 60 -6.75 8.21 -3.13
C ILE A 60 -5.63 7.34 -2.56
N ASP A 61 -5.77 6.87 -1.33
CA ASP A 61 -4.91 5.87 -0.72
C ASP A 61 -4.89 4.55 -1.51
N ARG A 62 -6.06 4.10 -1.99
CA ARG A 62 -6.21 2.91 -2.83
C ARG A 62 -5.65 3.13 -4.24
N PHE A 63 -5.87 4.30 -4.82
CA PHE A 63 -5.24 4.67 -6.10
C PHE A 63 -3.71 4.69 -5.99
N TYR A 64 -3.18 5.27 -4.91
CA TYR A 64 -1.76 5.28 -4.65
C TYR A 64 -1.21 3.87 -4.46
N LYS A 65 -1.89 3.00 -3.70
CA LYS A 65 -1.46 1.61 -3.55
C LYS A 65 -1.48 0.86 -4.90
N GLY A 66 -2.48 1.12 -5.74
CA GLY A 66 -2.70 0.43 -7.03
C GLY A 66 -4.01 -0.38 -7.07
N ASP A 67 -4.79 -0.37 -5.99
CA ASP A 67 -6.10 -1.01 -5.90
C ASP A 67 -7.18 -0.12 -6.54
N ILE A 68 -7.07 0.15 -7.85
CA ILE A 68 -7.91 1.15 -8.55
C ILE A 68 -9.41 0.83 -8.39
N GLY A 69 -9.79 -0.44 -8.50
CA GLY A 69 -11.18 -0.87 -8.33
C GLY A 69 -11.76 -0.53 -6.95
N LEU A 70 -10.97 -0.68 -5.88
CA LEU A 70 -11.41 -0.31 -4.52
C LEU A 70 -11.52 1.20 -4.34
N GLY A 71 -10.61 1.97 -4.97
CA GLY A 71 -10.70 3.43 -4.99
C GLY A 71 -11.98 3.92 -5.69
N ILE A 72 -12.31 3.35 -6.85
CA ILE A 72 -13.56 3.66 -7.57
C ILE A 72 -14.79 3.27 -6.74
N ALA A 73 -14.78 2.10 -6.11
CA ALA A 73 -15.88 1.65 -5.28
C ALA A 73 -16.17 2.62 -4.11
N LYS A 74 -15.13 3.15 -3.46
CA LYS A 74 -15.27 4.19 -2.44
C LYS A 74 -15.90 5.47 -2.98
N LEU A 75 -15.45 5.95 -4.14
CA LEU A 75 -16.00 7.15 -4.77
C LEU A 75 -17.49 6.99 -5.10
N VAL A 76 -17.85 5.85 -5.71
CA VAL A 76 -19.26 5.55 -6.03
C VAL A 76 -20.10 5.46 -4.76
N LEU A 77 -19.61 4.77 -3.73
CA LEU A 77 -20.32 4.64 -2.46
C LEU A 77 -20.53 6.00 -1.78
N TRP A 78 -19.52 6.88 -1.84
CA TRP A 78 -19.63 8.24 -1.33
C TRP A 78 -20.66 9.07 -2.12
N ILE A 79 -20.60 9.06 -3.45
CA ILE A 79 -21.55 9.79 -4.32
C ILE A 79 -22.98 9.31 -4.08
N LEU A 80 -23.22 8.00 -4.06
CA LEU A 80 -24.54 7.41 -3.81
C LEU A 80 -25.01 7.71 -2.38
N GLY A 81 -24.13 7.62 -1.39
CA GLY A 81 -24.42 7.98 -0.01
C GLY A 81 -24.86 9.44 0.13
N CYS A 82 -24.15 10.37 -0.51
CA CYS A 82 -24.54 11.79 -0.53
C CYS A 82 -25.84 12.04 -1.29
N ALA A 83 -26.02 11.44 -2.48
CA ALA A 83 -27.21 11.63 -3.30
C ALA A 83 -28.49 11.12 -2.62
N THR A 84 -28.39 10.03 -1.86
CA THR A 84 -29.52 9.42 -1.15
C THR A 84 -29.64 9.88 0.31
N ALA A 85 -28.77 10.80 0.77
CA ALA A 85 -28.81 11.32 2.14
C ALA A 85 -30.09 12.10 2.44
N MET A 86 -30.65 12.82 1.45
CA MET A 86 -31.88 13.62 1.60
C MET A 86 -33.11 12.79 1.95
N ILE A 87 -33.10 11.48 1.64
CA ILE A 87 -34.16 10.53 1.98
C ILE A 87 -33.78 9.62 3.15
N TYR A 88 -32.78 10.01 3.94
CA TYR A 88 -32.22 9.30 5.11
C TYR A 88 -31.55 7.94 4.84
N ILE A 89 -31.78 7.31 3.68
CA ILE A 89 -31.14 6.05 3.28
C ILE A 89 -29.61 6.21 3.15
N GLY A 90 -29.16 7.32 2.57
CA GLY A 90 -27.74 7.58 2.33
C GLY A 90 -26.90 7.69 3.61
N ILE A 91 -27.52 7.97 4.76
CA ILE A 91 -26.84 8.05 6.05
C ILE A 91 -26.23 6.69 6.41
N ALA A 92 -26.96 5.59 6.21
CA ALA A 92 -26.44 4.25 6.47
C ALA A 92 -25.25 3.90 5.56
N LEU A 93 -25.32 4.29 4.28
CA LEU A 93 -24.23 4.09 3.32
C LEU A 93 -22.97 4.88 3.71
N LEU A 94 -23.14 6.12 4.17
CA LEU A 94 -22.03 6.96 4.63
C LEU A 94 -21.38 6.44 5.91
N ILE A 95 -22.12 5.79 6.81
CA ILE A 95 -21.56 5.11 7.99
C ILE A 95 -20.68 3.94 7.55
N VAL A 96 -21.17 3.08 6.65
CA VAL A 96 -20.39 1.94 6.11
C VAL A 96 -19.12 2.45 5.41
N TRP A 97 -19.26 3.50 4.60
CA TRP A 97 -18.13 4.14 3.93
C TRP A 97 -17.09 4.68 4.93
N TRP A 98 -17.53 5.34 6.01
CA TRP A 98 -16.62 5.88 7.02
C TRP A 98 -15.84 4.79 7.76
N VAL A 99 -16.49 3.69 8.11
CA VAL A 99 -15.83 2.51 8.69
C VAL A 99 -14.79 1.95 7.72
N TRP A 100 -15.12 1.87 6.43
CA TRP A 100 -14.20 1.40 5.41
C TRP A 100 -12.95 2.30 5.31
N VAL A 101 -13.11 3.63 5.34
CA VAL A 101 -11.97 4.57 5.35
C VAL A 101 -11.02 4.31 6.52
N ILE A 102 -11.54 4.00 7.71
CA ILE A 102 -10.72 3.69 8.90
C ILE A 102 -9.97 2.37 8.74
N VAL A 103 -10.68 1.32 8.30
CA VAL A 103 -10.08 0.00 8.07
C VAL A 103 -8.96 0.09 7.02
N ASP A 104 -9.11 1.00 6.06
CA ASP A 104 -8.15 1.18 4.99
C ASP A 104 -6.78 1.67 5.44
N PHE A 105 -6.66 2.40 6.55
CA PHE A 105 -5.33 2.74 7.08
C PHE A 105 -4.48 1.49 7.34
N PHE A 106 -5.10 0.43 7.87
CA PHE A 106 -4.41 -0.83 8.12
C PHE A 106 -4.19 -1.64 6.83
N LEU A 107 -5.19 -1.67 5.94
CA LEU A 107 -5.10 -2.42 4.69
C LEU A 107 -4.11 -1.81 3.70
N VAL A 108 -4.00 -0.48 3.65
CA VAL A 108 -3.04 0.24 2.83
C VAL A 108 -1.64 0.09 3.41
N TRP A 109 -1.47 0.20 4.73
CA TRP A 109 -0.18 -0.06 5.38
C TRP A 109 0.35 -1.44 5.04
N LYS A 110 -0.43 -2.49 5.37
CA LYS A 110 -0.01 -3.88 5.17
C LYS A 110 0.12 -4.19 3.69
N GLY A 111 -0.80 -3.69 2.87
CA GLY A 111 -0.81 -3.88 1.43
C GLY A 111 0.43 -3.33 0.76
N ILE A 112 0.80 -2.07 1.01
CA ILE A 112 2.00 -1.47 0.40
C ILE A 112 3.26 -2.26 0.78
N LYS A 113 3.41 -2.65 2.05
CA LYS A 113 4.55 -3.45 2.50
C LYS A 113 4.61 -4.81 1.78
N GLN A 114 3.46 -5.47 1.63
CA GLN A 114 3.38 -6.74 0.92
C GLN A 114 3.68 -6.60 -0.57
N ASP A 115 3.16 -5.57 -1.23
CA ASP A 115 3.38 -5.32 -2.66
C ASP A 115 4.86 -5.02 -2.93
N ASN A 116 5.50 -4.23 -2.06
CA ASN A 116 6.93 -3.97 -2.12
C ASN A 116 7.76 -5.26 -1.96
N LEU A 117 7.41 -6.10 -0.99
CA LEU A 117 8.06 -7.39 -0.78
C LEU A 117 7.94 -8.28 -2.02
N ASN A 118 6.76 -8.40 -2.60
CA ASN A 118 6.52 -9.22 -3.79
C ASN A 118 7.40 -8.76 -4.97
N LYS A 119 7.54 -7.43 -5.19
CA LYS A 119 8.43 -6.89 -6.23
C LYS A 119 9.90 -7.22 -5.97
N ILE A 120 10.36 -7.10 -4.73
CA ILE A 120 11.74 -7.43 -4.34
C ILE A 120 12.02 -8.91 -4.57
N LEU A 121 11.11 -9.78 -4.14
CA LEU A 121 11.24 -11.22 -4.31
C LEU A 121 11.25 -11.64 -5.78
N ALA A 122 10.49 -10.96 -6.65
CA ALA A 122 10.50 -11.21 -8.08
C ALA A 122 11.83 -10.84 -8.77
N VAL A 123 12.57 -9.86 -8.23
CA VAL A 123 13.92 -9.52 -8.70
C VAL A 123 14.96 -10.51 -8.16
N LEU A 124 14.76 -10.95 -6.91
CA LEU A 124 15.68 -11.86 -6.21
C LEU A 124 15.50 -13.34 -6.55
N SER A 125 14.36 -13.74 -7.11
CA SER A 125 14.12 -15.10 -7.61
C SER A 125 15.08 -15.49 -8.73
#